data_AF-U5EBK5-F1
#
_entry.id   AF-U5EBK5-F1
#
_cell.length_a   1.000
_cell.length_b   1.000
_cell.length_c   1.000
_cell.angle_alpha   90.00
_cell.angle_beta   90.00
_cell.angle_gamma   90.00
#
_symmetry.space_group_name_H-M   'P 1'
#
loop_
_entity.id
_entity.type
_entity.pdbx_description
1 polymer ?
#
loop_
_entity_poly.entity_id
_entity_poly.type
_entity_poly.pdbx_seq_one_letter_code
_entity_poly.pdbx_strand_id
1 'polypeptide(L)'
;MDVGMTVSPLALLFMAGAVVLFPGRVAVSRRLRGLGRVRVTVVAAGQGEAKVDPLGSASAFDLLAACLRAGLPMAAAARAAAPTAPSILRAALCRAADLLALGADAATAWERAAVDAAGTAGADEVEALARMARRSARSGASLAAAVGELATQRREAVEDAAVARAERAGVLIGGPLGLCFLPAFVCLGIVPVVIGLADRVLGDGGLL
;
A
#
# COMPACT_ATOMS: atom_id res chain seq x y z
N MET A 1 44.27 -21.75 -46.36
CA MET A 1 44.68 -20.50 -47.03
C MET A 1 43.41 -19.93 -47.63
N ASP A 2 42.59 -19.33 -46.77
CA ASP A 2 42.51 -17.87 -46.58
C ASP A 2 41.58 -17.24 -47.60
N VAL A 3 40.31 -17.14 -47.22
CA VAL A 3 39.41 -16.09 -47.74
C VAL A 3 38.80 -15.39 -46.53
N GLY A 4 39.63 -14.52 -45.95
CA GLY A 4 39.30 -13.19 -45.48
C GLY A 4 37.88 -12.95 -45.00
N MET A 5 37.67 -13.25 -43.73
CA MET A 5 36.67 -12.65 -42.85
C MET A 5 36.96 -11.14 -42.71
N THR A 6 36.61 -10.33 -43.72
CA THR A 6 36.63 -8.86 -43.57
C THR A 6 35.37 -8.43 -42.82
N VAL A 7 35.42 -8.55 -41.50
CA VAL A 7 34.41 -7.98 -40.61
C VAL A 7 34.55 -6.46 -40.69
N SER A 8 33.62 -5.79 -41.37
CA SER A 8 33.68 -4.34 -41.61
C SER A 8 33.74 -3.57 -40.27
N PRO A 9 34.69 -2.63 -40.10
CA PRO A 9 34.90 -1.86 -38.86
C PRO A 9 33.67 -1.04 -38.43
N LEU A 10 32.76 -0.80 -39.38
CA LEU A 10 31.47 -0.15 -39.19
C LEU A 10 30.52 -0.94 -38.27
N ALA A 11 30.64 -2.27 -38.25
CA ALA A 11 29.85 -3.15 -37.39
C ALA A 11 30.30 -3.09 -35.91
N LEU A 12 31.60 -2.89 -35.66
CA LEU A 12 32.15 -2.76 -34.31
C LEU A 12 31.79 -1.40 -33.67
N LEU A 13 31.74 -0.33 -34.46
CA LEU A 13 31.35 1.02 -34.01
C LEU A 13 29.88 1.11 -33.59
N PHE A 14 28.99 0.41 -34.28
CA PHE A 14 27.56 0.34 -33.92
C PHE A 14 27.32 -0.43 -32.61
N MET A 15 28.12 -1.47 -32.36
CA MET A 15 28.04 -2.29 -31.15
C MET A 15 28.51 -1.53 -29.90
N ALA A 16 29.55 -0.71 -30.03
CA ALA A 16 30.07 0.10 -28.92
C ALA A 16 29.10 1.23 -28.50
N GLY A 17 28.37 1.82 -29.45
CA GLY A 17 27.40 2.90 -29.18
C GLY A 17 26.19 2.47 -28.35
N ALA A 18 25.77 1.20 -28.48
CA ALA A 18 24.57 0.68 -27.82
C ALA A 18 24.75 0.43 -26.31
N VAL A 19 25.99 0.26 -25.83
CA VAL A 19 26.30 -0.13 -24.44
C VAL A 19 26.33 1.07 -23.48
N VAL A 20 26.58 2.28 -23.98
CA VAL A 20 26.79 3.48 -23.14
C VAL A 20 25.48 4.14 -22.67
N LEU A 21 24.33 3.81 -23.29
CA LEU A 21 23.03 4.48 -23.05
C LEU A 21 22.16 3.86 -21.95
N PHE A 22 22.67 2.94 -21.12
CA PHE A 22 21.87 2.24 -20.10
C PHE A 22 22.19 2.59 -18.62
N PRO A 23 22.13 3.86 -18.17
CA PRO A 23 22.19 4.19 -16.76
C PRO A 23 20.75 4.30 -16.20
N GLY A 24 20.31 3.42 -15.30
CA GLY A 24 18.96 3.66 -14.76
C GLY A 24 18.33 2.73 -13.72
N ARG A 25 19.05 1.94 -12.92
CA ARG A 25 18.35 1.00 -11.99
C ARG A 25 18.80 0.89 -10.53
N VAL A 26 19.72 1.72 -10.02
CA VAL A 26 20.28 1.49 -8.66
C VAL A 26 19.83 2.49 -7.57
N ALA A 27 19.17 3.61 -7.89
CA ALA A 27 18.93 4.67 -6.89
C ALA A 27 17.61 4.61 -6.08
N VAL A 28 16.65 3.73 -6.41
CA VAL A 28 15.26 3.85 -5.88
C VAL A 28 15.01 3.08 -4.57
N SER A 29 15.86 2.11 -4.20
CA SER A 29 15.58 1.20 -3.07
C SER A 29 15.95 1.73 -1.67
N ARG A 30 16.59 2.90 -1.53
CA ARG A 30 17.08 3.40 -0.23
C ARG A 30 16.12 4.29 0.58
N ARG A 31 15.00 4.76 0.02
CA ARG A 31 14.14 5.76 0.68
C ARG A 31 13.00 5.21 1.57
N LEU A 32 12.78 3.89 1.62
CA LEU A 32 11.63 3.33 2.36
C LEU A 32 11.95 2.79 3.76
N ARG A 33 13.20 2.84 4.23
CA ARG A 33 13.59 2.34 5.57
C ARG A 33 13.53 3.38 6.71
N GLY A 34 13.01 4.59 6.45
CA GLY A 34 13.12 5.74 7.38
C GLY A 34 11.94 6.01 8.33
N LEU A 35 10.81 5.30 8.24
CA LEU A 35 9.58 5.68 8.97
C LEU A 35 9.35 4.86 10.27
N GLY A 36 10.43 4.44 10.93
CA GLY A 36 10.37 3.62 12.14
C GLY A 36 10.10 4.42 13.42
N ARG A 37 8.88 4.27 13.96
CA ARG A 37 8.47 4.38 15.37
C ARG A 37 8.63 5.73 16.08
N VAL A 38 7.54 6.48 16.12
CA VAL A 38 7.30 7.49 17.18
C VAL A 38 6.73 6.77 18.41
N ARG A 39 7.42 6.85 19.56
CA ARG A 39 6.90 6.42 20.87
C ARG A 39 6.50 7.66 21.66
N VAL A 40 5.26 7.70 22.15
CA VAL A 40 4.72 8.77 23.01
C VAL A 40 4.80 8.31 24.46
N THR A 41 5.53 9.03 25.30
CA THR A 41 5.57 8.87 26.76
C THR A 41 4.52 9.79 27.40
N VAL A 42 3.58 9.20 28.14
CA VAL A 42 2.53 9.95 28.86
C VAL A 42 3.01 10.26 30.27
N VAL A 43 3.15 11.56 30.59
CA VAL A 43 3.45 12.07 31.94
C VAL A 43 2.15 12.12 32.73
N ALA A 44 2.06 11.36 33.82
CA ALA A 44 0.92 11.37 34.73
C ALA A 44 0.95 12.62 35.61
N ALA A 45 0.03 13.55 35.37
CA ALA A 45 -0.17 14.74 36.23
C ALA A 45 -1.18 14.43 37.35
N GLY A 46 -0.89 14.99 38.53
CA GLY A 46 -1.40 14.64 39.86
C GLY A 46 -2.91 14.63 40.08
N GLN A 47 -3.32 13.77 41.00
CA GLN A 47 -4.69 13.63 41.52
C GLN A 47 -4.95 14.69 42.60
N GLY A 48 -5.78 15.68 42.28
CA GLY A 48 -6.37 16.61 43.24
C GLY A 48 -7.72 16.09 43.73
N GLU A 49 -7.89 16.11 45.04
CA GLU A 49 -9.06 15.68 45.80
C GLU A 49 -10.36 16.34 45.28
N ALA A 50 -11.26 15.53 44.70
CA ALA A 50 -12.46 16.02 44.02
C ALA A 50 -13.56 16.38 45.01
N LYS A 51 -13.56 17.62 45.49
CA LYS A 51 -14.81 18.37 45.70
C LYS A 51 -15.62 18.27 44.41
N VAL A 52 -16.96 18.12 44.48
CA VAL A 52 -17.82 18.10 43.29
C VAL A 52 -17.55 19.39 42.51
N ASP A 53 -16.72 19.27 41.48
CA ASP A 53 -16.35 20.36 40.60
C ASP A 53 -17.45 20.45 39.54
N PRO A 54 -18.21 21.55 39.49
CA PRO A 54 -19.22 21.75 38.45
C PRO A 54 -18.63 21.66 37.03
N LEU A 55 -17.31 21.84 36.88
CA LEU A 55 -16.58 21.78 35.61
C LEU A 55 -15.81 20.48 35.39
N GLY A 56 -16.00 19.46 36.24
CA GLY A 56 -15.27 18.19 36.15
C GLY A 56 -15.53 17.44 34.84
N SER A 57 -16.78 17.43 34.35
CA SER A 57 -17.12 16.79 33.06
C SER A 57 -16.50 17.55 31.88
N ALA A 58 -16.53 18.89 31.91
CA ALA A 58 -15.88 19.73 30.89
C ALA A 58 -14.37 19.46 30.81
N SER A 59 -13.68 19.43 31.96
CA SER A 59 -12.24 19.14 32.02
C SER A 59 -11.90 17.76 31.46
N ALA A 60 -12.74 16.75 31.73
CA ALA A 60 -12.57 15.42 31.15
C ALA A 60 -12.79 15.39 29.64
N PHE A 61 -13.76 16.12 29.11
CA PHE A 61 -13.97 16.24 27.67
C PHE A 61 -12.82 17.00 26.98
N ASP A 62 -12.30 18.05 27.60
CA ASP A 62 -11.15 18.79 27.07
C ASP A 62 -9.90 17.92 27.03
N LEU A 63 -9.65 17.15 28.08
CA LEU A 63 -8.53 16.20 28.11
C LEU A 63 -8.71 15.08 27.08
N LEU A 64 -9.92 14.50 26.98
CA LEU A 64 -10.24 13.50 25.96
C LEU A 64 -9.98 14.06 24.55
N ALA A 65 -10.46 15.27 24.27
CA ALA A 65 -10.29 15.94 22.99
C ALA A 65 -8.81 16.26 22.71
N ALA A 66 -8.05 16.71 23.72
CA ALA A 66 -6.61 16.95 23.60
C ALA A 66 -5.85 15.66 23.27
N CYS A 67 -6.18 14.55 23.95
CA CYS A 67 -5.59 13.24 23.68
C CYS A 67 -5.90 12.76 22.25
N LEU A 68 -7.15 12.91 21.80
CA LEU A 68 -7.54 12.52 20.43
C LEU A 68 -6.85 13.38 19.37
N ARG A 69 -6.72 14.70 19.59
CA ARG A 69 -5.95 15.60 18.70
C ARG A 69 -4.46 15.24 18.66
N ALA A 70 -3.92 14.71 19.75
CA ALA A 70 -2.55 14.19 19.80
C ALA A 70 -2.39 12.81 19.12
N GLY A 71 -3.48 12.23 18.60
CA GLY A 71 -3.46 10.95 17.87
C GLY A 71 -3.54 9.71 18.76
N LEU A 72 -3.90 9.85 20.03
CA LEU A 72 -4.12 8.70 20.90
C LEU A 72 -5.35 7.89 20.42
N PRO A 73 -5.29 6.55 20.43
CA PRO A 73 -6.46 5.73 20.14
C PRO A 73 -7.53 5.93 21.22
N MET A 74 -8.81 5.81 20.85
CA MET A 74 -9.96 6.12 21.71
C MET A 74 -9.90 5.45 23.08
N ALA A 75 -9.47 4.18 23.15
CA ALA A 75 -9.31 3.45 24.42
C ALA A 75 -8.29 4.12 25.35
N ALA A 76 -7.13 4.52 24.82
CA ALA A 76 -6.08 5.18 25.58
C ALA A 76 -6.49 6.60 25.99
N ALA A 77 -7.15 7.34 25.09
CA ALA A 77 -7.65 8.68 25.36
C ALA A 77 -8.74 8.69 26.45
N ALA A 78 -9.68 7.74 26.40
CA ALA A 78 -10.71 7.57 27.43
C ALA A 78 -10.11 7.18 28.79
N ARG A 79 -9.13 6.26 28.82
CA ARG A 79 -8.39 5.94 30.05
C ARG A 79 -7.64 7.13 30.62
N ALA A 80 -7.04 7.98 29.77
CA ALA A 80 -6.30 9.15 30.20
C ALA A 80 -7.23 10.25 30.77
N ALA A 81 -8.44 10.39 30.23
CA ALA A 81 -9.44 11.38 30.67
C ALA A 81 -10.25 10.95 31.89
N ALA A 82 -10.34 9.64 32.18
CA ALA A 82 -11.15 9.12 33.29
C ALA A 82 -10.80 9.70 34.69
N PRO A 83 -9.52 9.91 35.07
CA PRO A 83 -9.17 10.45 36.38
C PRO A 83 -9.72 11.86 36.64
N THR A 84 -9.88 12.69 35.60
CA THR A 84 -10.41 14.06 35.73
C THR A 84 -11.94 14.10 35.70
N ALA A 85 -12.60 13.01 35.33
CA ALA A 85 -14.05 12.94 35.21
C ALA A 85 -14.76 12.76 36.56
N PRO A 86 -16.01 13.25 36.71
CA PRO A 86 -16.92 12.88 37.80
C PRO A 86 -17.19 11.38 37.83
N SER A 87 -17.64 10.83 38.97
CA SER A 87 -17.71 9.39 39.23
C SER A 87 -18.43 8.57 38.14
N ILE A 88 -19.61 9.02 37.71
CA ILE A 88 -20.41 8.33 36.68
C ILE A 88 -19.72 8.36 35.31
N LEU A 89 -19.24 9.54 34.88
CA LEU A 89 -18.53 9.69 33.62
C LEU A 89 -17.20 8.92 33.63
N ARG A 90 -16.47 8.93 34.75
CA ARG A 90 -15.26 8.14 34.96
C ARG A 90 -15.52 6.65 34.79
N ALA A 91 -16.58 6.13 35.39
CA ALA A 91 -16.96 4.73 35.26
C ALA A 91 -17.26 4.37 33.80
N ALA A 92 -18.02 5.21 33.09
CA ALA A 92 -18.32 5.03 31.68
C ALA A 92 -17.06 5.08 30.78
N LEU A 93 -16.15 6.03 31.02
CA LEU A 93 -14.88 6.16 30.30
C LEU A 93 -13.99 4.93 30.50
N CYS A 94 -13.84 4.47 31.75
CA CYS A 94 -13.10 3.24 32.05
C CYS A 94 -13.74 2.03 31.38
N ARG A 95 -15.07 1.90 31.46
CA ARG A 95 -15.80 0.77 30.89
C ARG A 95 -15.65 0.69 29.38
N ALA A 96 -15.84 1.81 28.69
CA ALA A 96 -15.65 1.89 27.25
C ALA A 96 -14.18 1.60 26.87
N ALA A 97 -13.22 2.14 27.61
CA ALA A 97 -11.81 1.89 27.35
C ALA A 97 -11.40 0.43 27.52
N ASP A 98 -11.93 -0.25 28.54
CA ASP A 98 -11.66 -1.66 28.80
C ASP A 98 -12.24 -2.55 27.69
N LEU A 99 -13.49 -2.29 27.28
CA LEU A 99 -14.13 -3.03 26.19
C LEU A 99 -13.37 -2.82 24.87
N LEU A 100 -12.97 -1.59 24.57
CA LEU A 100 -12.17 -1.28 23.39
C LEU A 100 -10.78 -1.95 23.44
N ALA A 101 -10.15 -1.99 24.62
CA ALA A 101 -8.86 -2.66 24.81
C ALA A 101 -8.97 -4.19 24.65
N LEU A 102 -10.12 -4.77 24.98
CA LEU A 102 -10.46 -6.18 24.72
C LEU A 102 -10.85 -6.46 23.26
N GLY A 103 -10.88 -5.43 22.40
CA GLY A 103 -11.19 -5.57 20.99
C GLY A 103 -12.68 -5.51 20.65
N ALA A 104 -13.54 -5.11 21.59
CA ALA A 104 -14.94 -4.81 21.26
C ALA A 104 -15.00 -3.66 20.26
N ASP A 105 -15.98 -3.68 19.35
CA ASP A 105 -16.21 -2.55 18.47
C ASP A 105 -16.68 -1.34 19.29
N ALA A 106 -16.41 -0.15 18.75
CA ALA A 106 -16.74 1.09 19.45
C ALA A 106 -18.25 1.31 19.60
N ALA A 107 -19.10 0.76 18.72
CA ALA A 107 -20.54 0.92 18.89
C ALA A 107 -21.01 0.20 20.15
N THR A 108 -20.63 -1.07 20.30
CA THR A 108 -20.97 -1.89 21.47
C THR A 108 -20.31 -1.39 22.75
N ALA A 109 -19.04 -0.97 22.71
CA ALA A 109 -18.34 -0.48 23.90
C ALA A 109 -19.04 0.76 24.51
N TRP A 110 -19.41 1.73 23.67
CA TRP A 110 -20.09 2.96 24.11
C TRP A 110 -21.57 2.76 24.42
N GLU A 111 -22.25 1.84 23.75
CA GLU A 111 -23.61 1.43 24.13
C GLU A 111 -23.63 0.80 25.53
N ARG A 112 -22.71 -0.13 25.81
CA ARG A 112 -22.65 -0.78 27.13
C ARG A 112 -22.34 0.21 28.24
N ALA A 113 -21.40 1.13 28.02
CA ALA A 113 -21.08 2.18 28.98
C ALA A 113 -22.27 3.11 29.27
N ALA A 114 -23.12 3.40 28.26
CA ALA A 114 -24.32 4.21 28.46
C ALA A 114 -25.43 3.44 29.19
N VAL A 115 -25.63 2.16 28.86
CA VAL A 115 -26.58 1.29 29.57
C VAL A 115 -26.19 1.13 31.04
N ASP A 116 -24.90 0.93 31.32
CA ASP A 116 -24.39 0.80 32.69
C ASP A 116 -24.59 2.10 33.52
N ALA A 117 -24.64 3.27 32.87
CA ALA A 117 -24.90 4.57 33.51
C ALA A 117 -26.39 4.93 33.58
N ALA A 118 -27.28 4.17 32.93
CA ALA A 118 -28.69 4.51 32.85
C ALA A 118 -29.35 4.58 34.23
N GLY A 119 -30.21 5.59 34.44
CA GLY A 119 -30.89 5.80 35.72
C GLY A 119 -30.05 6.48 36.82
N THR A 120 -28.82 6.88 36.52
CA THR A 120 -27.97 7.66 37.44
C THR A 120 -27.98 9.16 37.12
N ALA A 121 -27.68 10.00 38.11
CA ALA A 121 -27.49 11.43 37.88
C ALA A 121 -26.26 11.65 36.99
N GLY A 122 -26.45 12.22 35.80
CA GLY A 122 -25.40 12.38 34.77
C GLY A 122 -25.48 11.37 33.62
N ALA A 123 -26.49 10.50 33.58
CA ALA A 123 -26.72 9.57 32.47
C ALA A 123 -26.83 10.28 31.11
N ASP A 124 -27.42 11.47 31.07
CA ASP A 124 -27.60 12.25 29.84
C ASP A 124 -26.26 12.66 29.20
N GLU A 125 -25.27 13.02 30.02
CA GLU A 125 -23.92 13.37 29.54
C GLU A 125 -23.20 12.14 28.97
N VAL A 126 -23.31 10.99 29.67
CA VAL A 126 -22.73 9.73 29.21
C VAL A 126 -23.37 9.29 27.89
N GLU A 127 -24.70 9.38 27.78
CA GLU A 127 -25.40 9.01 26.55
C GLU A 127 -25.09 9.98 25.40
N ALA A 128 -24.93 11.28 25.69
CA ALA A 128 -24.48 12.26 24.68
C ALA A 128 -23.08 11.92 24.15
N LEU A 129 -22.13 11.65 25.04
CA LEU A 129 -20.77 11.23 24.68
C LEU A 129 -20.80 9.93 23.88
N ALA A 130 -21.52 8.92 24.38
CA ALA A 130 -21.63 7.62 23.75
C ALA A 130 -22.20 7.75 22.32
N ARG A 131 -23.27 8.51 22.13
CA ARG A 131 -23.87 8.77 20.82
C ARG A 131 -22.90 9.44 19.85
N MET A 132 -22.12 10.42 20.33
CA MET A 132 -21.07 11.05 19.53
C MET A 132 -19.98 10.05 19.13
N ALA A 133 -19.47 9.27 20.09
CA ALA A 133 -18.43 8.29 19.86
C ALA A 133 -18.87 7.19 18.87
N ARG A 134 -20.11 6.67 19.00
CA ARG A 134 -20.69 5.70 18.06
C ARG A 134 -20.78 6.27 16.63
N ARG A 135 -21.16 7.54 16.47
CA ARG A 135 -21.24 8.20 15.17
C ARG A 135 -19.85 8.33 14.53
N SER A 136 -18.88 8.84 15.29
CA SER A 136 -17.50 8.99 14.83
C SER A 136 -16.86 7.64 14.46
N ALA A 137 -17.13 6.60 15.23
CA ALA A 137 -16.65 5.25 14.94
C ALA A 137 -17.20 4.69 13.63
N ARG A 138 -18.49 4.86 13.34
CA ARG A 138 -19.07 4.43 12.05
C ARG A 138 -18.38 5.08 10.86
N SER A 139 -18.19 6.41 10.91
CA SER A 139 -17.51 7.16 9.83
C SER A 139 -16.03 6.81 9.72
N GLY A 140 -15.34 6.57 10.83
CA GLY A 140 -13.93 6.15 10.84
C GLY A 140 -13.72 4.72 10.31
N ALA A 141 -14.58 3.79 10.72
CA ALA A 141 -14.54 2.41 10.24
C ALA A 141 -14.89 2.33 8.74
N SER A 142 -15.88 3.10 8.27
CA SER A 142 -16.22 3.15 6.83
C SER A 142 -15.07 3.71 5.99
N LEU A 143 -14.39 4.76 6.47
CA LEU A 143 -13.21 5.31 5.79
C LEU A 143 -12.04 4.32 5.79
N ALA A 144 -11.78 3.65 6.92
CA ALA A 144 -10.71 2.66 7.03
C ALA A 144 -10.93 1.48 6.06
N ALA A 145 -12.17 1.01 5.92
CA ALA A 145 -12.53 -0.02 4.95
C ALA A 145 -12.27 0.44 3.50
N ALA A 146 -12.72 1.64 3.12
CA ALA A 146 -12.49 2.19 1.78
C ALA A 146 -10.99 2.38 1.46
N VAL A 147 -10.19 2.83 2.44
CA VAL A 147 -8.73 2.93 2.29
C VAL A 147 -8.09 1.54 2.15
N GLY A 148 -8.60 0.54 2.87
CA GLY A 148 -8.17 -0.85 2.75
C GLY A 148 -8.41 -1.41 1.34
N GLU A 149 -9.59 -1.16 0.77
CA GLU A 149 -9.92 -1.56 -0.60
C GLU A 149 -9.03 -0.86 -1.63
N LEU A 150 -8.79 0.44 -1.48
CA LEU A 150 -7.85 1.18 -2.32
C LEU A 150 -6.42 0.62 -2.22
N ALA A 151 -6.00 0.20 -1.04
CA ALA A 151 -4.69 -0.44 -0.85
C ALA A 151 -4.60 -1.80 -1.55
N THR A 152 -5.67 -2.61 -1.55
CA THR A 152 -5.75 -3.88 -2.29
C THR A 152 -5.66 -3.65 -3.80
N GLN A 153 -6.47 -2.74 -4.34
CA GLN A 153 -6.42 -2.37 -5.77
C GLN A 153 -5.02 -1.92 -6.20
N ARG A 154 -4.31 -1.19 -5.33
CA ARG A 154 -2.93 -0.78 -5.60
C ARG A 154 -1.95 -1.94 -5.65
N ARG A 155 -2.13 -2.98 -4.83
CA ARG A 155 -1.27 -4.18 -4.84
C ARG A 155 -1.50 -4.98 -6.12
N GLU A 156 -2.76 -5.21 -6.49
CA GLU A 156 -3.13 -5.88 -7.74
C GLU A 156 -2.55 -5.15 -8.96
N ALA A 157 -2.70 -3.82 -9.02
CA ALA A 157 -2.12 -3.02 -10.11
C ALA A 157 -0.59 -3.11 -10.21
N VAL A 158 0.10 -3.31 -9.08
CA VAL A 158 1.56 -3.52 -9.06
C VAL A 158 1.92 -4.92 -9.56
N GLU A 159 1.16 -5.94 -9.18
CA GLU A 159 1.32 -7.33 -9.64
C GLU A 159 1.10 -7.43 -11.16
N ASP A 160 0.02 -6.85 -11.67
CA ASP A 160 -0.27 -6.78 -13.11
C ASP A 160 0.85 -6.09 -13.89
N ALA A 161 1.38 -4.99 -13.36
CA ALA A 161 2.49 -4.29 -13.98
C ALA A 161 3.79 -5.11 -13.95
N ALA A 162 3.97 -6.01 -12.97
CA ALA A 162 5.11 -6.92 -12.94
C ALA A 162 4.96 -8.01 -14.00
N VAL A 163 3.77 -8.61 -14.12
CA VAL A 163 3.46 -9.59 -15.18
C VAL A 163 3.67 -8.99 -16.57
N ALA A 164 3.12 -7.80 -16.82
CA ALA A 164 3.27 -7.11 -18.11
C ALA A 164 4.75 -6.80 -18.45
N ARG A 165 5.61 -6.58 -17.45
CA ARG A 165 7.06 -6.42 -17.68
C ARG A 165 7.74 -7.74 -18.03
N ALA A 166 7.33 -8.84 -17.41
CA ALA A 166 7.85 -10.17 -17.71
C ALA A 166 7.49 -10.59 -19.14
N GLU A 167 6.25 -10.35 -19.57
CA GLU A 167 5.79 -10.61 -20.95
C GLU A 167 6.61 -9.83 -21.99
N ARG A 168 6.84 -8.53 -21.76
CA ARG A 168 7.65 -7.69 -22.64
C ARG A 168 9.11 -8.13 -22.69
N ALA A 169 9.66 -8.64 -21.59
CA ALA A 169 11.02 -9.19 -21.57
C ALA A 169 11.13 -10.41 -22.48
N GLY A 170 10.12 -11.29 -22.50
CA GLY A 170 10.06 -12.43 -23.42
C GLY A 170 10.14 -12.01 -24.88
N VAL A 171 9.40 -10.98 -25.29
CA VAL A 171 9.45 -10.43 -26.65
C VAL A 171 10.82 -9.83 -26.96
N LEU A 172 11.42 -9.08 -26.03
CA LEU A 172 12.74 -8.47 -26.22
C LEU A 172 13.88 -9.50 -26.30
N ILE A 173 13.74 -10.65 -25.65
CA ILE A 173 14.71 -11.75 -25.71
C ILE A 173 14.52 -12.59 -26.98
N GLY A 174 13.28 -12.91 -27.34
CA GLY A 174 12.96 -13.73 -28.52
C GLY A 174 13.11 -12.97 -29.85
N GLY A 175 12.80 -11.68 -29.87
CA GLY A 175 12.88 -10.81 -31.04
C GLY A 175 14.23 -10.83 -31.77
N PRO A 176 15.37 -10.58 -31.10
CA PRO A 176 16.69 -10.58 -31.75
C PRO A 176 17.08 -11.98 -32.27
N LEU A 177 16.72 -13.05 -31.56
CA LEU A 177 16.95 -14.41 -32.04
C LEU A 177 16.17 -14.70 -33.34
N GLY A 178 14.89 -14.31 -33.39
CA GLY A 178 14.08 -14.41 -34.61
C GLY A 178 14.64 -13.58 -35.76
N LEU A 179 15.07 -12.34 -35.47
CA LEU A 179 15.69 -11.46 -36.46
C LEU A 179 17.03 -12.02 -36.98
N CYS A 180 17.80 -12.72 -36.14
CA CYS A 180 19.03 -13.39 -36.54
C CYS A 180 18.78 -14.69 -37.33
N PHE A 181 17.70 -15.42 -37.04
CA PHE A 181 17.41 -16.69 -37.72
C PHE A 181 16.81 -16.50 -39.11
N LEU A 182 16.07 -15.41 -39.33
CA LEU A 182 15.45 -15.09 -40.60
C LEU A 182 16.44 -15.03 -41.78
N PRO A 183 17.56 -14.28 -41.73
CA PRO A 183 18.56 -14.26 -42.81
C PRO A 183 19.24 -15.62 -43.00
N ALA A 184 19.52 -16.35 -41.91
CA ALA A 184 20.12 -17.68 -42.00
C ALA A 184 19.18 -18.67 -42.72
N PHE A 185 17.89 -18.67 -42.40
CA PHE A 185 16.87 -19.50 -43.06
C PHE A 185 16.71 -19.14 -44.54
N VAL A 186 16.76 -17.86 -44.89
CA VAL A 186 16.69 -17.43 -46.29
C VAL A 186 17.90 -17.94 -47.08
N CYS A 187 19.12 -17.75 -46.57
CA CYS A 187 20.36 -18.17 -47.25
C CYS A 187 20.50 -19.69 -47.35
N LEU A 188 20.15 -20.42 -46.28
CA LEU A 188 20.37 -21.87 -46.20
C LEU A 188 19.17 -22.69 -46.67
N GLY A 189 17.95 -22.15 -46.59
CA GLY A 189 16.71 -22.86 -46.91
C GLY A 189 16.08 -22.41 -48.22
N ILE A 190 15.70 -21.13 -48.33
CA ILE A 190 14.90 -20.63 -49.47
C ILE A 190 15.75 -20.50 -50.74
N VAL A 191 16.91 -19.85 -50.65
CA VAL A 191 17.76 -19.56 -51.81
C VAL A 191 18.14 -20.83 -52.59
N PRO A 192 18.60 -21.93 -51.95
CA PRO A 192 18.95 -23.15 -52.68
C PRO A 192 17.74 -23.81 -53.37
N VAL A 193 16.57 -23.79 -52.74
CA VAL A 193 15.34 -24.37 -53.29
C VAL A 193 14.87 -23.59 -54.53
N VAL A 194 14.90 -22.26 -54.46
CA VAL A 194 14.51 -21.39 -55.59
C VAL A 194 15.48 -21.57 -56.77
N ILE A 195 16.78 -21.65 -56.51
CA ILE A 195 17.79 -21.92 -57.55
C ILE A 195 17.52 -23.27 -58.22
N GLY A 196 17.31 -24.34 -57.44
CA GLY A 196 17.03 -25.67 -57.99
C GLY A 196 15.72 -25.76 -58.78
N LEU A 197 14.70 -25.00 -58.39
CA LEU A 197 13.44 -24.94 -59.12
C LEU A 197 13.58 -24.14 -60.43
N ALA A 198 14.28 -23.00 -60.38
CA ALA A 198 14.56 -22.20 -61.57
C ALA A 198 15.37 -22.97 -62.60
N ASP A 199 16.38 -23.73 -62.17
CA ASP A 199 17.22 -24.54 -63.06
C ASP A 199 16.41 -25.68 -63.72
N ARG A 200 15.46 -26.28 -63.01
CA ARG A 200 14.53 -27.26 -63.60
C ARG A 200 13.57 -26.64 -64.60
N VAL A 201 12.96 -25.49 -64.29
CA VAL A 201 11.95 -24.86 -65.17
C VAL A 201 12.59 -24.20 -66.40
N LEU A 202 13.77 -23.58 -66.25
CA LEU A 202 14.53 -23.03 -67.38
C LEU A 202 15.28 -24.14 -68.16
N GLY A 203 15.71 -25.21 -67.48
CA GLY A 203 16.36 -26.37 -68.11
C GLY A 203 15.41 -27.22 -68.94
N ASP A 204 14.17 -27.44 -68.46
CA ASP A 204 13.13 -28.16 -69.22
C ASP A 204 12.44 -27.26 -70.27
N GLY A 205 12.54 -25.93 -70.15
CA GLY A 205 11.99 -24.95 -71.11
C GLY A 205 12.99 -24.40 -72.14
N GLY A 206 14.28 -24.73 -72.02
CA GLY A 206 15.38 -24.20 -72.83
C GLY A 206 15.83 -25.08 -73.99
N LEU A 207 15.15 -26.20 -74.25
CA LEU A 207 15.36 -27.02 -75.45
C LEU A 207 14.33 -26.67 -76.52
N LEU A 208 14.59 -25.54 -77.19
CA LEU A 208 14.24 -25.32 -78.60
C LEU A 208 15.49 -25.56 -79.44
#